data_AF-A0A0Q4NC25-F1
#
_entry.id   AF-A0A0Q4NC25-F1
#
_cell.length_a   1.000
_cell.length_b   1.000
_cell.length_c   1.000
_cell.angle_alpha   90.00
_cell.angle_beta   90.00
_cell.angle_gamma   90.00
#
_symmetry.space_group_name_H-M   'P 1'
#
loop_
_entity.id
_entity.type
_entity.pdbx_description
1 polymer ?
#
loop_
_entity_poly.entity_id
_entity_poly.type
_entity_poly.pdbx_seq_one_letter_code
_entity_poly.pdbx_strand_id
1 'polypeptide(L)' 'MSNLNDVRFTFTTPADEAIAFDVVSFELTEGISELYRLTLELVSETDDADFANLLDQPAR' A
#
# COMPACT_ATOMS: atom_id res chain seq x y z
N MET A 1 23.21 -0.42 17.51
CA MET A 1 22.61 -1.39 16.58
C MET A 1 21.27 -0.79 16.18
N SER A 2 21.20 -0.19 15.00
CA SER A 2 19.95 0.40 14.51
C SER A 2 19.00 -0.76 14.18
N ASN A 3 17.87 -0.85 14.88
CA ASN A 3 16.86 -1.87 14.60
C ASN A 3 16.30 -1.63 13.19
N LEU A 4 16.75 -2.42 12.23
CA LEU A 4 16.24 -2.45 10.85
C LEU A 4 14.76 -2.92 10.77
N ASN A 5 14.16 -3.26 11.91
CA ASN A 5 12.82 -3.83 12.04
C ASN A 5 11.71 -2.80 12.23
N ASP A 6 12.00 -1.51 12.21
CA ASP A 6 10.99 -0.44 12.38
C ASP A 6 10.77 0.32 11.07
N VAL A 7 10.74 -0.41 9.95
CA VAL A 7 10.30 0.15 8.66
C VAL A 7 8.83 -0.19 8.52
N ARG A 8 7.97 0.67 9.05
CA ARG A 8 6.53 0.58 8.86
C ARG A 8 6.19 1.25 7.53
N PHE A 9 5.92 0.44 6.51
CA PHE A 9 5.42 0.96 5.24
C PHE A 9 3.94 1.25 5.40
N THR A 10 3.58 2.51 5.29
CA THR A 10 2.18 2.95 5.36
C THR A 10 1.68 3.11 3.93
N PHE A 11 0.54 2.48 3.62
CA PHE A 11 -0.17 2.71 2.38
C PHE A 11 -1.39 3.58 2.70
N THR A 12 -1.46 4.77 2.11
CA THR A 12 -2.64 5.63 2.27
C THR A 12 -3.30 5.88 0.94
N THR A 13 -4.62 5.90 0.94
CA THR A 13 -5.38 6.30 -0.24
C THR A 13 -6.14 7.58 0.04
N PRO A 14 -6.12 8.56 -0.88
CA PRO A 14 -6.80 9.83 -0.68
C PRO A 14 -8.32 9.69 -0.56
N ALA A 15 -8.88 8.56 -1.00
CA ALA A 15 -10.29 8.25 -0.90
C ALA A 15 -10.75 7.87 0.51
N ASP A 16 -9.85 7.43 1.39
CA ASP A 16 -10.25 6.99 2.72
C ASP A 16 -9.11 7.11 3.74
N GLU A 17 -9.05 8.26 4.43
CA GLU A 17 -8.25 8.38 5.65
C GLU A 17 -8.81 7.53 6.81
N ALA A 18 -10.02 6.98 6.69
CA ALA A 18 -10.65 6.22 7.76
C ALA A 18 -10.27 4.74 7.77
N ILE A 19 -9.79 4.19 6.66
CA ILE A 19 -9.40 2.77 6.58
C ILE A 19 -7.88 2.66 6.63
N ALA A 20 -7.40 2.23 7.80
CA ALA A 20 -6.00 1.87 7.97
C ALA A 20 -5.74 0.54 7.26
N PHE A 21 -4.81 0.56 6.30
CA PHE A 21 -4.23 -0.63 5.70
C PHE A 21 -2.83 -0.85 6.28
N ASP A 22 -2.61 -2.03 6.86
CA ASP A 22 -1.26 -2.50 7.20
C ASP A 22 -0.68 -3.28 6.02
N VAL A 23 0.55 -2.96 5.64
CA VAL A 23 1.28 -3.65 4.57
C VAL A 23 1.86 -4.94 5.12
N VAL A 24 1.41 -6.08 4.58
CA VAL A 24 1.92 -7.42 4.94
C VAL A 24 3.16 -7.74 4.11
N SER A 25 3.11 -7.48 2.81
CA SER A 25 4.22 -7.69 1.89
C SER A 25 4.15 -6.71 0.72
N PHE A 26 5.30 -6.49 0.08
CA PHE A 26 5.37 -5.74 -1.16
C PHE A 26 6.42 -6.32 -2.10
N GLU A 27 6.15 -6.23 -3.39
CA GLU A 27 7.07 -6.61 -4.46
C GLU A 27 7.13 -5.47 -5.49
N LEU A 28 8.34 -4.98 -5.75
CA LEU A 28 8.60 -3.95 -6.76
C LEU A 28 9.40 -4.56 -7.91
N THR A 29 8.80 -4.56 -9.09
CA THR A 29 9.48 -4.90 -10.34
C THR A 29 9.73 -3.63 -11.14
N GLU A 30 10.99 -3.28 -11.39
CA GLU A 30 11.40 -2.13 -12.19
C GLU A 30 12.48 -2.53 -13.20
N GLY A 31 12.29 -2.11 -14.46
CA GLY A 31 13.24 -2.30 -15.56
C GLY A 31 13.71 -0.95 -16.12
N ILE A 32 14.87 -0.93 -16.77
CA ILE A 32 15.41 0.31 -17.36
C ILE A 32 14.48 0.78 -18.49
N SER A 33 13.92 1.98 -18.33
CA SER A 33 12.97 2.57 -19.28
C SER A 33 11.67 1.77 -19.45
N GLU A 34 11.32 0.93 -18.47
CA GLU A 34 10.06 0.20 -18.41
C GLU A 34 9.16 0.77 -17.30
N LEU A 35 7.86 0.48 -17.39
CA LEU A 35 6.94 0.81 -16.30
C LEU A 35 7.27 -0.03 -15.08
N TYR A 36 7.41 0.60 -13.93
CA TYR A 36 7.50 -0.12 -12.67
C TYR A 36 6.13 -0.73 -12.33
N ARG A 37 6.16 -1.84 -11.61
CA ARG A 37 4.99 -2.48 -11.01
C ARG A 37 5.25 -2.69 -9.54
N LEU A 38 4.46 -2.02 -8.71
CA LEU A 38 4.41 -2.24 -7.27
C LEU A 38 3.19 -3.09 -6.95
N THR A 39 3.42 -4.27 -6.41
CA THR A 39 2.38 -5.16 -5.89
C THR A 39 2.42 -5.12 -4.37
N LEU A 40 1.26 -4.88 -3.75
CA LEU A 40 1.10 -4.76 -2.31
C LEU A 40 0.12 -5.82 -1.83
N GLU A 41 0.46 -6.50 -0.75
CA GLU A 41 -0.48 -7.30 0.03
C GLU A 41 -0.83 -6.51 1.29
N LEU A 42 -2.10 -6.15 1.41
CA LEU A 42 -2.63 -5.30 2.47
C LEU A 42 -3.63 -6.08 3.33
N VAL A 43 -3.65 -5.77 4.62
CA VAL A 43 -4.68 -6.22 5.55
C VAL A 43 -5.33 -5.00 6.20
N SER A 44 -6.63 -5.08 6.48
CA SER A 44 -7.35 -4.09 7.27
C SER A 44 -8.18 -4.78 8.35
N GLU A 45 -8.34 -4.10 9.48
CA GLU A 45 -9.27 -4.52 10.53
C GLU A 45 -10.71 -4.06 10.27
N THR A 46 -10.90 -3.13 9.32
CA THR A 46 -12.21 -2.58 8.94
C THR A 46 -12.82 -3.40 7.80
N ASP A 47 -14.09 -3.79 7.93
CA ASP A 47 -14.81 -4.59 6.93
C ASP A 47 -15.52 -3.75 5.84
N ASP A 48 -15.57 -2.42 6.01
CA ASP A 48 -16.26 -1.47 5.12
C ASP A 48 -15.32 -0.82 4.08
N ALA A 49 -14.40 -1.61 3.51
CA ALA A 49 -13.49 -1.12 2.48
C ALA A 49 -14.22 -0.76 1.18
N ASP A 50 -14.32 0.53 0.88
CA ASP A 50 -14.91 1.03 -0.37
C ASP A 50 -13.94 0.92 -1.54
N PHE A 51 -13.91 -0.27 -2.17
CA PHE A 51 -13.11 -0.54 -3.35
C PHE A 51 -13.47 0.34 -4.55
N ALA A 52 -14.70 0.87 -4.63
CA ALA A 52 -15.11 1.70 -5.77
C ALA A 52 -14.39 3.05 -5.78
N ASN A 53 -14.08 3.58 -4.58
CA ASN A 53 -13.30 4.80 -4.43
C ASN A 53 -11.79 4.53 -4.24
N LEU A 54 -11.39 3.29 -3.93
CA LEU A 54 -9.99 2.87 -3.81
C LEU A 54 -9.34 2.53 -5.16
N LEU A 55 -10.07 1.81 -6.02
CA LEU A 55 -9.55 1.32 -7.30
C LEU A 55 -9.33 2.48 -8.28
N ASP A 56 -8.27 2.35 -9.08
CA ASP A 56 -7.85 3.33 -10.10
C ASP A 56 -7.51 4.73 -9.56
N GLN A 57 -7.41 4.91 -8.24
CA GLN A 57 -6.90 6.12 -7.62
C GLN A 57 -5.39 6.03 -7.37
N PRO A 58 -4.67 7.16 -7.45
CA PRO A 58 -3.26 7.19 -7.09
C PRO A 58 -3.11 6.90 -5.59
N ALA A 59 -2.27 5.92 -5.27
CA ALA A 59 -1.81 5.66 -3.91
C ALA A 59 -0.82 6.74 -3.43
N ARG A 60 -0.79 6.99 -2.12
CA ARG A 60 0.05 8.04 -1.50
C ARG A 60 0.81 7.55 -0.27
#